data_AF-A0A925KNC3-F1
#
_entry.id   AF-A0A925KNC3-F1
#
_cell.length_a   1.000
_cell.length_b   1.000
_cell.length_c   1.000
_cell.angle_alpha   90.00
_cell.angle_beta   90.00
_cell.angle_gamma   90.00
#
_symmetry.space_group_name_H-M   'P 1'
#
loop_
_entity.id
_entity.type
_entity.pdbx_description
1 polymer ?
#
loop_
_entity_poly.entity_id
_entity_poly.type
_entity_poly.pdbx_seq_one_letter_code
_entity_poly.pdbx_strand_id
1 'polypeptide(L)'
;MSLVAALNLQQFHPPRRQRGIAVIMAILIAALAASVASFMMWQQQVWARQVENLTALAQANAVSQAALEWTRMILAEDLKSGDIDHPGEVWATVVPALPV
;
A
#
# COMPACT_ATOMS: atom_id res chain seq x y z
N MET A 1 37.49 -8.53 -77.99
CA MET A 1 38.36 -7.93 -76.95
C MET A 1 37.72 -6.64 -76.45
N SER A 2 36.66 -6.75 -75.65
CA SER A 2 36.21 -5.69 -74.73
C SER A 2 35.50 -6.40 -73.59
N LEU A 3 36.35 -6.98 -72.75
CA LEU A 3 36.04 -7.51 -71.45
C LEU A 3 35.61 -6.33 -70.57
N VAL A 4 34.56 -6.53 -69.78
CA VAL A 4 34.49 -5.93 -68.44
C VAL A 4 34.05 -4.46 -68.36
N ALA A 5 33.06 -4.07 -69.16
CA ALA A 5 32.02 -3.14 -68.66
C ALA A 5 31.13 -3.80 -67.56
N ALA A 6 31.65 -4.83 -66.88
CA ALA A 6 31.10 -5.57 -65.77
C ALA A 6 31.43 -4.89 -64.42
N LEU A 7 31.34 -3.58 -64.38
CA LEU A 7 31.01 -2.85 -63.16
C LEU A 7 29.54 -2.46 -63.32
N ASN A 8 28.66 -3.44 -63.54
CA ASN A 8 27.96 -4.07 -62.42
C ASN A 8 27.60 -3.00 -61.39
N LEU A 9 26.61 -2.19 -61.79
CA LEU A 9 25.82 -1.35 -60.92
C LEU A 9 25.63 -2.11 -59.62
N GLN A 10 26.35 -1.70 -58.57
CA GLN A 10 26.14 -2.21 -57.23
C GLN A 10 24.68 -1.96 -56.92
N GLN A 11 23.87 -2.99 -57.10
CA GLN A 11 22.47 -3.01 -56.73
C GLN A 11 22.47 -3.02 -55.21
N PHE A 12 22.58 -1.84 -54.60
CA PHE A 12 22.28 -1.64 -53.20
C PHE A 12 20.80 -1.96 -53.03
N HIS A 13 20.49 -3.23 -52.79
CA HIS A 13 19.18 -3.64 -52.32
C HIS A 13 18.98 -2.96 -50.96
N PRO A 14 18.08 -1.97 -50.83
CA PRO A 14 17.81 -1.38 -49.53
C PRO A 14 17.32 -2.51 -48.60
N PRO A 15 17.85 -2.61 -47.37
CA PRO A 15 17.45 -3.68 -46.46
C PRO A 15 15.94 -3.61 -46.28
N ARG A 16 15.26 -4.74 -46.51
CA ARG A 16 13.82 -4.88 -46.32
C ARG A 16 13.48 -4.45 -44.89
N ARG A 17 12.73 -3.36 -44.76
CA ARG A 17 12.27 -2.80 -43.48
C ARG A 17 11.54 -3.88 -42.70
N GLN A 18 12.14 -4.35 -41.60
CA GLN A 18 11.56 -5.34 -40.69
C GLN A 18 10.41 -4.73 -39.87
N ARG A 19 9.28 -4.44 -40.52
CA ARG A 19 8.11 -3.84 -39.86
C ARG A 19 7.39 -4.83 -38.94
N GLY A 20 7.37 -6.13 -39.31
CA GLY A 20 6.69 -7.16 -38.52
C GLY A 20 7.35 -7.44 -37.15
N ILE A 21 8.67 -7.66 -37.16
CA ILE A 21 9.44 -7.92 -35.93
C ILE A 21 9.39 -6.71 -35.00
N ALA A 22 9.47 -5.49 -35.54
CA ALA A 22 9.38 -4.27 -34.73
C ALA A 22 8.04 -4.17 -33.99
N VAL A 23 6.92 -4.51 -34.63
CA VAL A 23 5.60 -4.50 -33.98
C VAL A 23 5.50 -5.57 -32.89
N ILE A 24 6.01 -6.78 -33.15
CA ILE A 24 6.03 -7.85 -32.14
C ILE A 24 6.85 -7.42 -30.92
N MET A 25 8.05 -6.86 -31.13
CA MET A 25 8.89 -6.35 -30.04
C MET A 25 8.20 -5.22 -29.27
N ALA A 26 7.53 -4.30 -29.95
CA ALA A 26 6.80 -3.23 -29.29
C ALA A 26 5.66 -3.77 -28.40
N ILE A 27 4.91 -4.75 -28.89
CA ILE A 27 3.84 -5.39 -28.10
C ILE A 27 4.42 -6.16 -26.91
N LEU A 28 5.52 -6.87 -27.08
CA LEU A 28 6.18 -7.59 -25.98
C LEU A 28 6.68 -6.64 -24.89
N ILE A 29 7.33 -5.53 -25.28
CA ILE A 29 7.80 -4.52 -24.33
C ILE A 29 6.60 -3.86 -23.64
N ALA A 30 5.55 -3.53 -24.37
CA ALA A 30 4.33 -2.94 -23.79
C ALA A 30 3.65 -3.91 -22.81
N ALA A 31 3.55 -5.20 -23.15
CA ALA A 31 3.00 -6.22 -22.29
C ALA A 31 3.84 -6.40 -21.01
N LEU A 32 5.17 -6.41 -21.14
CA LEU A 32 6.08 -6.46 -19.99
C LEU A 32 5.93 -5.22 -19.10
N ALA A 33 5.92 -4.02 -19.69
CA ALA A 33 5.74 -2.77 -18.97
C ALA A 33 4.39 -2.74 -18.23
N ALA A 34 3.31 -3.18 -18.89
CA ALA A 34 1.99 -3.30 -18.29
C ALA A 34 1.97 -4.31 -17.13
N SER A 35 2.70 -5.42 -17.26
CA SER A 35 2.81 -6.45 -16.21
C SER A 35 3.53 -5.90 -14.99
N VAL A 36 4.64 -5.19 -15.18
CA VAL A 36 5.38 -4.52 -14.10
C VAL A 36 4.52 -3.44 -13.44
N ALA A 37 3.85 -2.59 -14.24
CA ALA A 37 2.96 -1.55 -13.71
C ALA A 37 1.82 -2.15 -12.87
N SER A 38 1.21 -3.24 -13.33
CA SER A 38 0.16 -3.95 -12.59
C SER A 38 0.69 -4.53 -11.28
N PHE A 39 1.88 -5.12 -11.30
CA PHE A 39 2.53 -5.64 -10.10
C PHE A 39 2.86 -4.52 -9.09
N MET A 40 3.36 -3.37 -9.56
CA MET A 40 3.63 -2.21 -8.71
C MET A 40 2.33 -1.66 -8.09
N MET A 41 1.25 -1.56 -8.86
CA MET A 41 -0.05 -1.11 -8.35
C MET A 41 -0.57 -2.04 -7.25
N TRP A 42 -0.46 -3.36 -7.43
CA TRP A 42 -0.81 -4.33 -6.39
C TRP A 42 0.05 -4.14 -5.13
N GLN A 43 1.36 -4.00 -5.30
CA GLN A 43 2.29 -3.78 -4.18
C GLN A 43 1.96 -2.49 -3.41
N GLN A 44 1.57 -1.42 -4.11
CA GLN A 44 1.12 -0.17 -3.50
C GLN A 44 -0.16 -0.38 -2.67
N GLN A 45 -1.13 -1.13 -3.18
CA GLN A 45 -2.35 -1.45 -2.43
C GLN A 45 -2.06 -2.26 -1.16
N VAL A 46 -1.17 -3.24 -1.23
CA VAL A 46 -0.76 -4.04 -0.07
C VAL A 46 -0.10 -3.14 0.98
N TRP A 47 0.81 -2.26 0.56
CA TRP A 47 1.48 -1.34 1.47
C TRP A 47 0.52 -0.34 2.13
N ALA A 48 -0.41 0.24 1.35
CA ALA A 48 -1.42 1.15 1.88
C ALA A 48 -2.27 0.49 2.97
N ARG A 49 -2.76 -0.74 2.73
CA ARG A 49 -3.52 -1.51 3.73
C ARG A 49 -2.71 -1.81 4.99
N GLN A 50 -1.41 -2.06 4.84
CA GLN A 50 -0.54 -2.29 6.00
C GLN A 50 -0.43 -1.04 6.88
N VAL A 51 -0.27 0.14 6.27
CA VAL A 51 -0.21 1.41 7.01
C VAL A 51 -1.55 1.69 7.69
N GLU A 52 -2.66 1.52 6.97
CA GLU A 52 -4.01 1.67 7.53
C GLU A 52 -4.20 0.77 8.77
N ASN A 53 -3.84 -0.51 8.69
CA ASN A 53 -3.92 -1.43 9.82
C ASN A 53 -3.05 -1.00 11.01
N LEU A 54 -1.82 -0.56 10.77
CA LEU A 54 -0.94 -0.09 11.83
C LEU A 54 -1.50 1.16 12.52
N THR A 55 -2.06 2.09 11.75
CA THR A 55 -2.70 3.28 12.31
C THR A 55 -3.93 2.95 13.14
N ALA A 56 -4.79 2.04 12.65
CA ALA A 56 -5.96 1.57 13.40
C ALA A 56 -5.56 0.89 14.72
N LEU A 57 -4.52 0.05 14.70
CA LEU A 57 -3.99 -0.58 15.92
C LEU A 57 -3.41 0.45 16.90
N ALA A 58 -2.70 1.46 16.41
CA ALA A 58 -2.19 2.54 17.25
C ALA A 58 -3.31 3.34 17.92
N GLN A 59 -4.38 3.65 17.18
CA GLN A 59 -5.56 4.31 17.72
C GLN A 59 -6.25 3.47 18.80
N ALA A 60 -6.47 2.18 18.53
CA ALA A 60 -7.06 1.26 19.52
C ALA A 60 -6.22 1.19 20.81
N ASN A 61 -4.90 1.12 20.68
CA ASN A 61 -3.98 1.13 21.82
C ASN A 61 -3.95 2.45 22.57
N ALA A 62 -4.13 3.59 21.89
CA ALA A 62 -4.21 4.89 22.55
C ALA A 62 -5.50 5.01 23.37
N VAL A 63 -6.64 4.57 22.80
CA VAL A 63 -7.92 4.58 23.50
C VAL A 63 -7.91 3.64 24.71
N SER A 64 -7.33 2.45 24.59
CA SER A 64 -7.25 1.50 25.71
C SER A 64 -6.38 2.02 26.87
N GLN A 65 -5.25 2.66 26.55
CA GLN A 65 -4.39 3.29 27.56
C GLN A 65 -5.09 4.45 28.26
N ALA A 66 -5.78 5.31 27.51
CA ALA A 66 -6.55 6.40 28.08
C ALA A 66 -7.67 5.89 29.01
N ALA A 67 -8.37 4.82 28.62
CA ALA A 67 -9.39 4.20 29.44
C ALA A 67 -8.81 3.63 30.75
N LEU A 68 -7.68 2.91 30.68
CA LEU A 68 -7.00 2.37 31.86
C LEU A 68 -6.56 3.49 32.81
N GLU A 69 -6.02 4.57 32.28
CA GLU A 69 -5.58 5.70 33.09
C GLU A 69 -6.76 6.39 33.78
N TRP A 70 -7.86 6.62 33.07
CA TRP A 70 -9.07 7.17 33.65
C TRP A 70 -9.66 6.27 34.75
N THR A 71 -9.69 4.96 34.55
CA THR A 71 -10.12 4.01 35.59
C THR A 71 -9.24 4.09 36.83
N ARG A 72 -7.91 4.19 36.68
CA ARG A 72 -7.01 4.37 37.82
C ARG A 72 -7.29 5.67 38.57
N MET A 73 -7.55 6.76 37.85
CA MET A 73 -7.90 8.05 38.47
C MET A 73 -9.19 7.96 39.28
N ILE A 74 -10.24 7.31 38.75
CA ILE A 74 -11.51 7.12 39.46
C ILE A 74 -11.29 6.31 40.75
N LEU A 75 -10.61 5.16 40.65
CA LEU A 75 -10.34 4.32 41.81
C LEU A 75 -9.45 5.00 42.85
N ALA A 76 -8.47 5.80 42.41
CA ALA A 76 -7.63 6.58 43.31
C ALA A 76 -8.38 7.70 44.04
N GLU A 77 -9.45 8.24 43.44
CA GLU A 77 -10.31 9.23 44.08
C GLU A 77 -11.30 8.57 45.07
N ASP A 78 -11.80 7.39 44.71
CA ASP A 78 -12.65 6.57 45.55
C ASP A 78 -11.95 6.19 46.87
N LEU A 79 -10.70 5.71 46.78
CA LEU A 79 -9.81 5.43 47.91
C LEU A 79 -9.61 6.63 48.87
N LYS A 80 -9.74 7.87 48.39
CA LYS A 80 -9.66 9.07 49.26
C LYS A 80 -10.99 9.41 49.91
N SER A 81 -12.10 8.99 49.31
CA SER A 81 -13.47 9.37 49.70
C SER A 81 -14.03 8.50 50.83
N GLY A 82 -13.46 7.31 51.06
CA GLY A 82 -13.83 6.42 52.16
C GLY A 82 -13.28 5.01 51.97
N ASP A 83 -13.52 4.12 52.94
CA ASP A 83 -13.08 2.72 52.93
C ASP A 83 -14.26 1.74 52.78
N ILE A 84 -15.43 2.26 52.37
CA ILE A 84 -16.67 1.50 52.22
C ILE A 84 -17.01 1.47 50.74
N ASP A 85 -16.94 0.29 50.12
CA ASP A 85 -17.32 0.06 48.73
C ASP A 85 -18.83 -0.23 48.61
N HIS A 86 -19.53 0.48 47.72
CA HIS A 86 -20.94 0.22 47.42
C HIS A 86 -21.33 0.52 45.95
N PRO A 87 -22.32 -0.19 45.38
CA PRO A 87 -22.68 -0.11 43.96
C PRO A 87 -23.28 1.25 43.50
N GLY A 88 -23.42 2.22 44.41
CA GLY A 88 -23.76 3.61 44.07
C GLY A 88 -22.56 4.47 43.70
N GLU A 89 -21.33 3.94 43.79
CA GLU A 89 -20.10 4.65 43.44
C GLU A 89 -19.92 4.81 41.94
N VAL A 90 -19.17 5.85 41.57
CA VAL A 90 -18.94 6.23 40.16
C VAL A 90 -18.30 5.09 39.36
N TRP A 91 -17.38 4.32 39.96
CA TRP A 91 -16.73 3.18 39.30
C TRP A 91 -17.70 2.01 39.01
N ALA A 92 -18.83 1.93 39.71
CA ALA A 92 -19.84 0.88 39.53
C ALA A 92 -20.92 1.24 38.49
N THR A 93 -20.80 2.41 37.84
CA THR A 93 -21.76 2.86 36.82
C THR A 93 -21.30 2.54 35.39
N VAL A 94 -22.27 2.34 34.49
CA VAL A 94 -21.99 2.03 33.08
C VAL A 94 -21.37 3.25 32.41
N VAL A 95 -20.18 3.08 31.84
CA VAL A 95 -19.49 4.12 31.08
C VAL A 95 -20.21 4.35 29.74
N PRO A 96 -20.51 5.60 29.36
CA PRO A 96 -21.06 5.92 28.04
C PRO A 96 -20.12 5.49 26.92
N ALA A 97 -20.67 5.03 25.79
CA ALA A 97 -19.85 4.69 24.63
C ALA A 97 -19.08 5.92 24.15
N LEU A 98 -17.75 5.81 24.12
CA LEU A 98 -16.90 6.86 23.59
C LEU A 98 -17.06 6.92 22.06
N PRO A 99 -17.31 8.10 21.49
CA PRO A 99 -17.27 8.25 20.04
C PRO A 99 -15.82 8.07 19.59
N VAL A 100 -15.56 7.01 18.84
CA VAL A 100 -14.28 6.73 18.18
C VAL A 100 -14.41 6.92 16.68
#